data_AF-A0A537KIG1-F1
#
_entry.id   AF-A0A537KIG1-F1
#
_cell.length_a   1.000
_cell.length_b   1.000
_cell.length_c   1.000
_cell.angle_alpha   90.00
_cell.angle_beta   90.00
_cell.angle_gamma   90.00
#
_symmetry.space_group_name_H-M   'P 1'
#
loop_
_entity.id
_entity.type
_entity.pdbx_description
1 polymer ?
#
loop_
_entity_poly.entity_id
_entity_poly.type
_entity_poly.pdbx_seq_one_letter_code
_entity_poly.pdbx_strand_id
1 'polypeptide(L)'
;MSYIRNNRILLFITSVLLIANIGLLYYFVFNKPAHPPKPSEDEMHKMAIQKVKDEVGLNNEQAVAYDSLRSQQFRTMRPLFKQVTRSKEDFFSLIYQPNVSDSVLSSYASQIGKNQMELDLSTFHYFQSIKALCNEEQKPKMDSFIKQIVKRIISNNGPRRPSDKKENK
;
A
#
# COMPACT_ATOMS: atom_id res chain seq x y z
N MET A 1 -24.37 11.21 -58.88
CA MET A 1 -23.41 10.14 -58.55
C MET A 1 -22.33 10.66 -57.59
N SER A 2 -22.60 10.74 -56.28
CA SER A 2 -21.64 11.24 -55.27
C SER A 2 -21.36 10.24 -54.13
N TYR A 3 -21.82 8.98 -54.26
CA TYR A 3 -21.64 7.95 -53.23
C TYR A 3 -20.35 7.14 -53.41
N ILE A 4 -19.90 6.91 -54.65
CA ILE A 4 -18.76 6.03 -54.96
C ILE A 4 -17.40 6.67 -54.58
N ARG A 5 -17.26 8.00 -54.69
CA ARG A 5 -16.04 8.72 -54.30
C ARG A 5 -15.88 8.81 -52.78
N ASN A 6 -17.01 8.98 -52.07
CA ASN A 6 -17.02 9.04 -50.61
C ASN A 6 -16.68 7.69 -49.98
N ASN A 7 -17.13 6.57 -50.56
CA ASN A 7 -16.77 5.23 -50.05
C ASN A 7 -15.28 4.93 -50.15
N ARG A 8 -14.57 5.38 -51.21
CA ARG A 8 -13.12 5.17 -51.31
C ARG A 8 -12.34 5.99 -50.28
N ILE A 9 -12.77 7.22 -50.03
CA ILE A 9 -12.18 8.10 -49.00
C ILE A 9 -12.49 7.55 -47.60
N LEU A 10 -13.73 7.12 -47.34
CA LEU A 10 -14.12 6.49 -46.08
C LEU A 10 -13.35 5.19 -45.84
N LEU A 11 -13.19 4.35 -46.87
CA LEU A 11 -12.42 3.10 -46.79
C LEU A 11 -10.94 3.38 -46.55
N PHE A 12 -10.38 4.42 -47.18
CA PHE A 12 -9.01 4.86 -46.92
C PHE A 12 -8.83 5.34 -45.47
N ILE A 13 -9.69 6.24 -44.97
CA ILE A 13 -9.65 6.73 -43.60
C ILE A 13 -9.82 5.58 -42.60
N THR A 14 -10.76 4.67 -42.85
CA THR A 14 -11.00 3.50 -41.99
C THR A 14 -9.78 2.56 -41.97
N SER A 15 -9.13 2.36 -43.12
CA SER A 15 -7.92 1.53 -43.22
C SER A 15 -6.75 2.15 -42.46
N VAL A 16 -6.55 3.47 -42.60
CA VAL A 16 -5.52 4.20 -41.85
C VAL A 16 -5.78 4.13 -40.35
N LEU A 17 -7.03 4.32 -39.92
CA LEU A 17 -7.41 4.23 -38.51
C LEU A 17 -7.20 2.81 -37.96
N LEU A 18 -7.51 1.77 -38.74
CA LEU A 18 -7.26 0.38 -38.36
C LEU A 18 -5.75 0.12 -38.17
N ILE A 19 -4.92 0.55 -39.12
CA ILE A 19 -3.46 0.40 -39.05
C ILE A 19 -2.89 1.16 -37.84
N ALA A 20 -3.37 2.37 -37.56
CA ALA A 20 -2.94 3.15 -36.40
C ALA A 20 -3.31 2.45 -35.07
N ASN A 21 -4.52 1.89 -34.97
CA ASN A 21 -4.94 1.13 -33.78
C ASN A 21 -4.12 -0.17 -33.61
N ILE A 22 -3.84 -0.89 -34.71
CA ILE A 22 -2.98 -2.09 -34.69
C ILE A 22 -1.55 -1.70 -34.28
N GLY A 23 -1.01 -0.60 -34.80
CA GLY A 23 0.30 -0.08 -34.44
C GLY A 23 0.39 0.32 -32.96
N LEU A 24 -0.65 0.97 -32.43
CA LEU A 24 -0.75 1.29 -31.00
C LEU A 24 -0.83 0.04 -30.12
N LEU A 25 -1.63 -0.95 -30.51
CA LEU A 25 -1.70 -2.24 -29.81
C LEU A 25 -0.35 -2.96 -29.84
N TYR A 26 0.31 -3.00 -30.99
CA TYR A 26 1.65 -3.59 -31.12
C TYR A 26 2.65 -2.87 -30.21
N TYR A 27 2.67 -1.52 -30.24
CA TYR A 27 3.52 -0.73 -29.36
C TYR A 27 3.23 -1.01 -27.88
N PHE A 28 1.97 -1.02 -27.45
CA PHE A 28 1.62 -1.27 -26.06
C PHE A 28 1.86 -2.71 -25.58
N VAL A 29 1.77 -3.70 -26.48
CA VAL A 29 1.98 -5.11 -26.14
C VAL A 29 3.47 -5.45 -26.10
N PHE A 30 4.24 -4.97 -27.08
CA PHE A 30 5.64 -5.36 -27.28
C PHE A 30 6.65 -4.36 -26.71
N ASN A 31 6.32 -3.07 -26.58
CA ASN A 31 7.16 -2.07 -25.91
C ASN A 31 6.69 -1.79 -24.48
N LYS A 32 6.24 -2.82 -23.74
CA LYS A 32 6.05 -2.65 -22.30
C LYS A 32 7.42 -2.36 -21.71
N PRO A 33 7.66 -1.17 -21.11
CA PRO A 33 8.86 -1.01 -20.32
C PRO A 33 8.82 -2.13 -19.27
N ALA A 34 9.90 -2.92 -19.19
CA ALA A 34 10.05 -3.91 -18.14
C ALA A 34 9.67 -3.21 -16.84
N HIS A 35 8.67 -3.72 -16.12
CA HIS A 35 8.30 -3.13 -14.85
C HIS A 35 9.60 -3.05 -14.04
N PRO A 36 9.99 -1.86 -13.57
CA PRO A 36 11.22 -1.73 -12.80
C PRO A 36 11.15 -2.76 -11.67
N PRO A 37 12.27 -3.45 -11.39
CA PRO A 37 12.29 -4.44 -10.33
C PRO A 37 11.71 -3.82 -9.07
N LYS A 38 10.88 -4.59 -8.35
CA LYS A 38 10.34 -4.10 -7.07
C LYS A 38 11.52 -3.68 -6.21
N PRO A 39 11.53 -2.46 -5.65
CA PRO A 39 12.61 -2.03 -4.79
C PRO A 39 12.78 -3.02 -3.65
N SER A 40 14.02 -3.32 -3.32
CA SER A 40 14.39 -4.12 -2.16
C SER A 40 13.86 -3.49 -0.86
N GLU A 41 13.80 -4.28 0.21
CA GLU A 41 13.38 -3.80 1.53
C GLU A 41 14.25 -2.61 1.99
N ASP A 42 15.55 -2.67 1.72
CA ASP A 42 16.51 -1.60 2.03
C ASP A 42 16.29 -0.35 1.18
N GLU A 43 15.97 -0.48 -0.10
CA GLU A 43 15.64 0.67 -0.96
C GLU A 43 14.35 1.34 -0.52
N MET A 44 13.31 0.55 -0.22
CA MET A 44 12.07 1.08 0.35
C MET A 44 12.31 1.78 1.68
N HIS A 45 13.22 1.24 2.51
CA HIS A 45 13.61 1.84 3.78
C HIS A 45 14.24 3.23 3.57
N LYS A 46 15.26 3.31 2.72
CA LYS A 46 15.95 4.56 2.39
C LYS A 46 14.99 5.60 1.79
N MET A 47 14.12 5.19 0.87
CA MET A 47 13.10 6.08 0.29
C MET A 47 12.15 6.65 1.34
N ALA A 48 11.75 5.84 2.33
CA ALA A 48 10.87 6.29 3.40
C ALA A 48 11.54 7.33 4.31
N ILE A 49 12.79 7.11 4.70
CA ILE A 49 13.57 8.07 5.49
C ILE A 49 13.77 9.36 4.71
N GLN A 50 14.20 9.24 3.44
CA GLN A 50 14.45 10.40 2.58
C GLN A 50 13.18 11.24 2.42
N LYS A 51 12.04 10.60 2.22
CA LYS A 51 10.75 11.29 2.12
C LYS A 51 10.40 12.08 3.38
N VAL A 52 10.61 11.53 4.57
CA VAL A 52 10.39 12.26 5.83
C VAL A 52 11.36 13.41 5.98
N LYS A 53 12.63 13.17 5.65
CA LYS A 53 13.68 14.19 5.68
C LYS A 53 13.31 15.38 4.79
N ASP A 54 12.83 15.12 3.58
CA ASP A 54 12.48 16.15 2.60
C ASP A 54 11.18 16.88 2.96
N GLU A 55 10.14 16.17 3.42
CA GLU A 55 8.85 16.79 3.73
C GLU A 55 8.86 17.57 5.06
N VAL A 56 9.58 17.08 6.06
CA VAL A 56 9.64 17.70 7.40
C VAL A 56 10.85 18.61 7.55
N GLY A 57 11.92 18.37 6.81
CA GLY A 57 13.18 19.09 6.93
C GLY A 57 13.98 18.65 8.16
N LEU A 58 14.09 17.34 8.39
CA LEU A 58 14.89 16.80 9.49
C LEU A 58 16.37 17.05 9.27
N ASN A 59 17.09 17.46 10.32
CA ASN A 59 18.54 17.53 10.28
C ASN A 59 19.17 16.12 10.33
N ASN A 60 20.49 16.02 10.17
CA ASN A 60 21.15 14.71 10.09
C ASN A 60 21.06 13.91 11.40
N GLU A 61 21.13 14.56 12.56
CA GLU A 61 21.01 13.90 13.87
C GLU A 61 19.58 13.35 14.10
N GLN A 62 18.57 14.18 13.78
CA GLN A 62 17.15 13.81 13.82
C GLN A 62 16.85 12.67 12.84
N ALA A 63 17.47 12.64 11.66
CA ALA A 63 17.29 11.59 10.68
C ALA A 63 17.83 10.24 11.18
N VAL A 64 18.98 10.23 11.88
CA VAL A 64 19.53 9.02 12.51
C VAL A 64 18.62 8.53 13.64
N ALA A 65 18.13 9.44 14.48
CA ALA A 65 17.19 9.09 15.55
C ALA A 65 15.87 8.54 14.98
N TYR A 66 15.36 9.15 13.91
CA TYR A 66 14.17 8.68 13.20
C TYR A 66 14.36 7.27 12.62
N ASP A 67 15.52 7.01 12.00
CA ASP A 67 15.85 5.68 11.45
C ASP A 67 15.86 4.61 12.55
N SER A 68 16.46 4.91 13.71
CA SER A 68 16.43 4.01 14.86
C SER A 68 15.01 3.71 15.35
N LEU A 69 14.18 4.76 15.53
CA LEU A 69 12.78 4.59 15.92
C LEU A 69 12.00 3.76 14.91
N ARG A 70 12.20 4.01 13.61
CA ARG A 70 11.54 3.28 12.53
C ARG A 70 11.94 1.81 12.52
N SER A 71 13.24 1.53 12.64
CA SER A 71 13.78 0.18 12.68
C SER A 71 13.25 -0.60 13.88
N GLN A 72 13.19 0.04 15.06
CA GLN A 72 12.58 -0.54 16.25
C GLN A 72 11.08 -0.81 16.03
N GLN A 73 10.35 0.17 15.51
CA GLN A 73 8.92 0.02 15.24
C GLN A 73 8.64 -1.12 14.27
N PHE A 74 9.44 -1.25 13.21
CA PHE A 74 9.27 -2.34 12.25
C PHE A 74 9.51 -3.71 12.89
N ARG A 75 10.54 -3.85 13.74
CA ARG A 75 10.81 -5.09 14.49
C ARG A 75 9.68 -5.45 15.45
N THR A 76 9.08 -4.47 16.12
CA THR A 76 7.96 -4.68 17.05
C THR A 76 6.63 -4.96 16.33
N MET A 77 6.32 -4.22 15.26
CA MET A 77 5.04 -4.35 14.57
C MET A 77 4.93 -5.62 13.73
N ARG A 78 6.02 -6.07 13.11
CA ARG A 78 6.00 -7.26 12.23
C ARG A 78 5.40 -8.51 12.89
N PRO A 79 5.80 -8.92 14.11
CA PRO A 79 5.18 -10.05 14.79
C PRO A 79 3.72 -9.76 15.20
N LEU A 80 3.37 -8.53 15.60
CA LEU A 80 2.00 -8.18 15.96
C LEU A 80 1.03 -8.27 14.78
N PHE A 81 1.44 -7.80 13.60
CA PHE A 81 0.64 -7.99 12.38
C PHE A 81 0.45 -9.47 12.05
N LYS A 82 1.49 -10.29 12.19
CA LYS A 82 1.39 -11.74 11.98
C LYS A 82 0.42 -12.37 12.99
N GLN A 83 0.43 -11.92 14.24
CA GLN A 83 -0.52 -12.39 15.26
C GLN A 83 -1.96 -12.00 14.92
N VAL A 84 -2.24 -10.77 14.50
CA VAL A 84 -3.59 -10.37 14.05
C VAL A 84 -4.04 -11.22 12.87
N THR A 85 -3.18 -11.44 11.87
CA THR A 85 -3.51 -12.30 10.73
C THR A 85 -3.82 -13.72 11.18
N ARG A 86 -2.99 -14.31 12.03
CA ARG A 86 -3.20 -15.66 12.55
C ARG A 86 -4.49 -15.77 13.36
N SER A 87 -4.77 -14.82 14.26
CA SER A 87 -6.02 -14.82 15.04
C SER A 87 -7.25 -14.71 14.15
N LYS A 88 -7.18 -13.99 13.02
CA LYS A 88 -8.25 -13.95 12.03
C LYS A 88 -8.39 -15.27 11.28
N GLU A 89 -7.29 -15.88 10.86
CA GLU A 89 -7.29 -17.21 10.23
C GLU A 89 -7.92 -18.25 11.17
N ASP A 90 -7.47 -18.28 12.43
CA ASP A 90 -7.98 -19.17 13.47
C ASP A 90 -9.49 -18.94 13.72
N PHE A 91 -9.94 -17.67 13.79
CA PHE A 91 -11.36 -17.33 13.94
C PHE A 91 -12.21 -17.81 12.76
N PHE A 92 -11.79 -17.56 11.51
CA PHE A 92 -12.55 -17.99 10.34
C PHE A 92 -12.46 -19.50 10.09
N SER A 93 -11.44 -20.18 10.61
CA SER A 93 -11.35 -21.64 10.56
C SER A 93 -12.48 -22.33 11.35
N LEU A 94 -13.08 -21.64 12.33
CA LEU A 94 -14.21 -22.15 13.12
C LEU A 94 -15.44 -22.48 12.25
N ILE A 95 -15.57 -21.89 11.06
CA ILE A 95 -16.66 -22.18 10.12
C ILE A 95 -16.67 -23.68 9.72
N TYR A 96 -15.52 -24.34 9.76
CA TYR A 96 -15.39 -25.76 9.40
C TYR A 96 -15.59 -26.71 10.58
N GLN A 97 -15.81 -26.20 11.80
CA GLN A 97 -16.03 -27.02 12.99
C GLN A 97 -17.53 -27.21 13.25
N PRO A 98 -18.00 -28.44 13.53
CA PRO A 98 -19.39 -28.66 13.90
C PRO A 98 -19.67 -28.11 15.31
N ASN A 99 -20.85 -27.51 15.50
CA ASN A 99 -21.37 -27.08 16.81
C ASN A 99 -20.48 -26.10 17.59
N VAL A 100 -19.91 -25.09 16.93
CA VAL A 100 -19.19 -24.00 17.63
C VAL A 100 -20.17 -23.20 18.49
N SER A 101 -19.87 -23.06 19.78
CA SER A 101 -20.67 -22.25 20.70
C SER A 101 -20.38 -20.76 20.57
N ASP A 102 -21.37 -19.92 20.88
CA ASP A 102 -21.23 -18.46 20.88
C ASP A 102 -20.13 -17.96 21.82
N SER A 103 -19.90 -18.68 22.94
CA SER A 103 -18.81 -18.38 23.87
C SER A 103 -17.43 -18.52 23.21
N VAL A 104 -17.23 -19.56 22.39
CA VAL A 104 -16.00 -19.77 21.63
C VAL A 104 -15.83 -18.69 20.56
N LEU A 105 -16.89 -18.36 19.82
CA LEU A 105 -16.87 -17.26 18.84
C LEU A 105 -16.48 -15.93 19.49
N SER A 106 -17.09 -15.59 20.62
CA SER A 106 -16.81 -14.36 21.37
C SER A 106 -15.37 -14.31 21.88
N SER A 107 -14.82 -15.44 22.35
CA SER A 107 -13.44 -15.54 22.80
C SER A 107 -12.44 -15.26 21.67
N TYR A 108 -12.61 -15.89 20.51
CA TYR A 108 -11.73 -15.67 19.36
C TYR A 108 -11.86 -14.24 18.81
N ALA A 109 -13.08 -13.70 18.73
CA ALA A 109 -13.30 -12.31 18.34
C ALA A 109 -12.63 -11.33 19.32
N SER A 110 -12.70 -11.62 20.63
CA SER A 110 -12.03 -10.83 21.66
C SER A 110 -10.50 -10.87 21.53
N GLN A 111 -9.92 -12.01 21.14
CA GLN A 111 -8.48 -12.11 20.88
C GLN A 111 -8.05 -11.24 19.70
N ILE A 112 -8.83 -11.23 18.61
CA ILE A 112 -8.57 -10.31 17.48
C ILE A 112 -8.61 -8.85 17.96
N GLY A 113 -9.61 -8.50 18.77
CA GLY A 113 -9.74 -7.15 19.34
C GLY A 113 -8.53 -6.75 20.19
N LYS A 114 -8.05 -7.65 21.07
CA LYS A 114 -6.86 -7.40 21.89
C LYS A 114 -5.60 -7.18 21.03
N ASN A 115 -5.39 -8.01 20.02
CA ASN A 115 -4.23 -7.88 19.14
C ASN A 115 -4.30 -6.60 18.28
N GLN A 116 -5.50 -6.21 17.85
CA GLN A 116 -5.71 -4.94 17.14
C GLN A 116 -5.45 -3.73 18.06
N MET A 117 -5.93 -3.78 19.30
CA MET A 117 -5.67 -2.73 20.30
C MET A 117 -4.17 -2.53 20.52
N GLU A 118 -3.39 -3.61 20.64
CA GLU A 118 -1.93 -3.52 20.82
C GLU A 118 -1.24 -2.87 19.60
N LEU A 119 -1.67 -3.19 18.38
CA LEU A 119 -1.18 -2.53 17.16
C LEU A 119 -1.47 -1.04 17.16
N ASP A 120 -2.69 -0.65 17.52
CA ASP A 120 -3.11 0.76 17.50
C ASP A 120 -2.35 1.58 18.55
N LEU A 121 -2.18 1.03 19.76
CA LEU A 121 -1.38 1.66 20.82
C LEU A 121 0.09 1.80 20.41
N SER A 122 0.71 0.74 19.88
CA SER A 122 2.08 0.79 19.39
C SER A 122 2.27 1.84 18.29
N THR A 123 1.32 1.94 17.36
CA THR A 123 1.35 2.94 16.27
C THR A 123 1.22 4.36 16.83
N PHE A 124 0.33 4.57 17.80
CA PHE A 124 0.16 5.87 18.44
C PHE A 124 1.43 6.32 19.17
N HIS A 125 2.03 5.44 19.98
CA HIS A 125 3.27 5.74 20.70
C HIS A 125 4.43 6.04 19.73
N TYR A 126 4.55 5.30 18.63
CA TYR A 126 5.55 5.59 17.61
C TYR A 126 5.41 7.00 17.03
N PHE A 127 4.19 7.42 16.68
CA PHE A 127 3.96 8.79 16.21
C PHE A 127 4.27 9.85 17.27
N GLN A 128 3.98 9.57 18.55
CA GLN A 128 4.37 10.44 19.65
C GLN A 128 5.90 10.57 19.77
N SER A 129 6.64 9.47 19.67
CA SER A 129 8.10 9.45 19.71
C SER A 129 8.71 10.25 18.54
N ILE A 130 8.16 10.12 17.33
CA ILE A 130 8.64 10.89 16.17
C ILE A 130 8.37 12.38 16.35
N LYS A 131 7.19 12.76 16.87
CA LYS A 131 6.88 14.16 17.15
C LYS A 131 7.82 14.77 18.17
N ALA A 132 8.27 13.99 19.16
CA ALA A 132 9.23 14.44 20.16
C ALA A 132 10.63 14.74 19.58
N LEU A 133 10.99 14.18 18.42
CA LEU A 133 12.24 14.50 17.73
C LEU A 133 12.20 15.86 17.00
N CYS A 134 11.01 16.41 16.77
CA CYS A 134 10.82 17.61 15.95
C CYS A 134 10.88 18.89 16.78
N ASN A 135 11.53 19.92 16.25
CA ASN A 135 11.53 21.27 16.81
C ASN A 135 10.17 21.96 16.54
N GLU A 136 9.89 23.09 17.20
CA GLU A 136 8.61 23.80 17.07
C GLU A 136 8.23 24.14 15.61
N GLU A 137 9.21 24.48 14.77
CA GLU A 137 8.99 24.77 13.35
C GLU A 137 8.69 23.51 12.50
N GLN A 138 9.15 22.34 12.94
CA GLN A 138 9.01 21.07 12.24
C GLN A 138 7.73 20.33 12.62
N LYS A 139 7.20 20.53 13.84
CA LYS A 139 5.98 19.87 14.34
C LYS A 139 4.77 20.01 13.39
N PRO A 140 4.44 21.18 12.82
CA PRO A 140 3.30 21.31 11.90
C PRO A 140 3.47 20.50 10.60
N LYS A 141 4.71 20.40 10.10
CA LYS A 141 5.04 19.60 8.90
C LYS A 141 4.91 18.11 9.22
N MET A 142 5.43 17.68 10.37
CA MET A 142 5.30 16.32 10.85
C MET A 142 3.83 15.93 11.08
N ASP A 143 3.01 16.81 11.65
CA ASP A 143 1.58 16.56 11.85
C ASP A 143 0.84 16.37 10.52
N SER A 144 1.18 17.19 9.53
CA SER A 144 0.64 17.06 8.18
C SER A 144 1.05 15.73 7.52
N PHE A 145 2.31 15.32 7.70
CA PHE A 145 2.82 14.05 7.21
C PHE A 145 2.12 12.85 7.87
N ILE A 146 2.02 12.84 9.21
CA ILE A 146 1.33 11.80 9.97
C ILE A 146 -0.13 11.70 9.54
N LYS A 147 -0.82 12.82 9.34
CA LYS A 147 -2.21 12.85 8.88
C LYS A 147 -2.39 12.15 7.53
N GLN A 148 -1.45 12.32 6.59
CA GLN A 148 -1.49 11.63 5.30
C GLN A 148 -1.29 10.11 5.47
N ILE A 149 -0.35 9.70 6.33
CA ILE A 149 -0.11 8.28 6.63
C ILE A 149 -1.34 7.66 7.29
N VAL A 150 -1.90 8.29 8.32
CA VAL A 150 -3.09 7.80 9.04
C VAL A 150 -4.27 7.67 8.08
N LYS A 151 -4.49 8.66 7.21
CA LYS A 151 -5.53 8.56 6.16
C LYS A 151 -5.32 7.33 5.28
N ARG A 152 -4.07 7.01 4.92
CA ARG A 152 -3.74 5.82 4.13
C ARG A 152 -3.94 4.52 4.92
N ILE A 153 -3.59 4.49 6.20
CA ILE A 153 -3.82 3.33 7.08
C ILE A 153 -5.32 3.03 7.15
N ILE A 154 -6.14 4.06 7.39
CA ILE A 154 -7.60 3.93 7.46
C ILE A 154 -8.18 3.52 6.09
N SER A 155 -7.71 4.13 4.99
CA SER A 155 -8.24 3.84 3.66
C SER A 155 -7.79 2.48 3.10
N ASN A 156 -6.60 1.99 3.46
CA ASN A 156 -6.08 0.71 2.98
C ASN A 156 -6.74 -0.50 3.65
N ASN A 157 -7.64 -0.30 4.63
CA ASN A 157 -8.55 -1.34 5.10
C ASN A 157 -9.74 -1.59 4.15
N GLY A 158 -9.85 -0.84 3.05
CA GLY A 158 -10.72 -1.20 1.93
C GLY A 158 -10.17 -2.40 1.14
N PRO A 159 -11.02 -3.12 0.37
CA PRO A 159 -10.58 -4.28 -0.39
C PRO A 159 -9.38 -3.90 -1.27
N ARG A 160 -8.25 -4.60 -1.09
CA ARG A 160 -7.13 -4.52 -2.02
C ARG A 160 -7.67 -4.88 -3.39
N ARG A 161 -7.70 -3.92 -4.32
CA ARG A 161 -7.87 -4.25 -5.75
C ARG A 161 -6.86 -5.36 -6.06
N PRO A 162 -7.29 -6.50 -6.61
CA PRO A 162 -6.36 -7.55 -6.99
C PRO A 162 -5.33 -6.93 -7.93
N SER A 163 -4.07 -6.87 -7.48
CA SER A 163 -2.95 -6.77 -8.40
C SER A 163 -3.06 -8.01 -9.28
N ASP A 164 -3.33 -7.80 -10.56
CA ASP A 164 -3.38 -8.82 -11.61
C ASP A 164 -2.13 -9.70 -11.54
N LYS A 165 -2.19 -10.77 -10.73
CA LYS A 165 -1.23 -11.87 -10.79
C LYS A 165 -1.59 -12.59 -12.08
N LYS A 166 -0.94 -12.20 -13.17
CA LYS A 166 -0.86 -13.04 -14.36
C LYS A 166 -0.07 -14.28 -13.97
N GLU A 167 -0.85 -15.30 -13.62
CA GLU A 167 -0.45 -16.68 -13.50
C GLU A 167 0.14 -17.10 -14.85
N ASN A 168 1.47 -17.18 -14.92
CA ASN A 168 2.14 -17.82 -16.05
C ASN A 168 1.89 -19.32 -15.93
N LYS A 169 1.15 -19.87 -16.88
CA LYS A 169 1.19 -21.28 -17.26
C LYS A 169 1.72 -21.37 -18.69
#